data_AF-A0A1F6GWE2-F1
#
_entry.id   AF-A0A1F6GWE2-F1
#
_cell.length_a   1.000
_cell.length_b   1.000
_cell.length_c   1.000
_cell.angle_alpha   90.00
_cell.angle_beta   90.00
_cell.angle_gamma   90.00
#
_symmetry.space_group_name_H-M   'P 1'
#
loop_
_entity.id
_entity.type
_entity.pdbx_description
1 polymer ?
#
loop_
_entity_poly.entity_id
_entity_poly.type
_entity_poly.pdbx_seq_one_letter_code
_entity_poly.pdbx_strand_id
1 'polypeptide(L)'
;MDKTERIKVDQAMKKAGLVPADLARELKIPVQKLRNWLIGGPLTKAQESKLYTRLGFQVEVKGTCNWLTLTKGAKGCTKNQLQAAPPSAPSPITKDQPYRSKKTLGLAQDQACVRCGKQDGTVVSAHYTGPGQNRAGKAMGQKAGDLFSAFLCSICHAEKDQYLTTKGLLTDQERLQLENEWLWDILKTLELKAKGGHVGL
;
A
#
# COMPACT_ATOMS: atom_id res chain seq x y z
N MET A 1 17.45 7.65 -25.07
CA MET A 1 17.17 7.64 -23.63
C MET A 1 17.94 6.49 -23.01
N ASP A 2 18.72 6.79 -21.97
CA ASP A 2 19.61 5.81 -21.35
C ASP A 2 18.81 4.85 -20.42
N LYS A 3 19.30 3.62 -20.24
CA LYS A 3 18.71 2.60 -19.36
C LYS A 3 18.48 3.13 -17.95
N THR A 4 19.39 4.00 -17.48
CA THR A 4 19.33 4.66 -16.17
C THR A 4 18.09 5.55 -16.02
N GLU A 5 17.67 6.25 -17.07
CA GLU A 5 16.50 7.13 -17.02
C GLU A 5 15.20 6.32 -16.92
N ARG A 6 15.13 5.15 -17.57
CA ARG A 6 13.95 4.27 -17.52
C ARG A 6 13.76 3.67 -16.12
N ILE A 7 14.86 3.31 -15.47
CA ILE A 7 14.87 2.83 -14.08
C ILE A 7 14.33 3.91 -13.13
N LYS A 8 14.74 5.18 -13.32
CA LYS A 8 14.23 6.30 -12.51
C LYS A 8 12.73 6.49 -12.69
N VAL A 9 12.22 6.33 -13.91
CA VAL A 9 10.78 6.41 -14.21
C VAL A 9 10.00 5.27 -13.56
N ASP A 10 10.48 4.03 -13.66
CA ASP A 10 9.85 2.87 -12.99
C ASP A 10 9.81 3.05 -11.46
N GLN A 11 10.91 3.52 -10.86
CA GLN A 11 10.99 3.83 -9.43
C GLN A 11 10.02 4.95 -9.04
N ALA A 12 9.91 6.01 -9.84
CA ALA A 12 8.98 7.12 -9.59
C ALA A 12 7.51 6.66 -9.66
N MET A 13 7.17 5.81 -10.63
CA MET A 13 5.82 5.22 -10.74
C MET A 13 5.48 4.39 -9.49
N LYS A 14 6.40 3.51 -9.05
CA LYS A 14 6.24 2.70 -7.84
C LYS A 14 6.08 3.57 -6.59
N LYS A 15 6.91 4.60 -6.43
CA LYS A 15 6.85 5.53 -5.30
C LYS A 15 5.53 6.32 -5.26
N ALA A 16 5.01 6.68 -6.42
CA ALA A 16 3.74 7.42 -6.55
C ALA A 16 2.49 6.52 -6.48
N GLY A 17 2.65 5.20 -6.34
CA GLY A 17 1.53 4.25 -6.37
C GLY A 17 0.80 4.21 -7.71
N LEU A 18 1.45 4.65 -8.80
CA LEU A 18 0.85 4.69 -10.13
C LEU A 18 0.96 3.33 -10.80
N VAL A 19 -0.18 2.76 -11.19
CA VAL A 19 -0.18 1.56 -12.03
C VAL A 19 -0.02 1.95 -13.52
N PRO A 20 0.68 1.15 -14.35
CA PRO A 20 0.88 1.45 -15.76
C PRO A 20 -0.41 1.69 -16.56
N ALA A 21 -1.52 1.11 -16.13
CA ALA A 21 -2.81 1.26 -16.79
C ALA A 21 -3.34 2.71 -16.74
N ASP A 22 -3.18 3.39 -15.61
CA ASP A 22 -3.68 4.76 -15.43
C ASP A 22 -2.81 5.76 -16.19
N LEU A 23 -1.50 5.57 -16.16
CA LEU A 23 -0.57 6.40 -16.90
C LEU A 23 -0.76 6.25 -18.42
N ALA A 24 -0.97 5.02 -18.90
CA ALA A 24 -1.29 4.77 -20.30
C ALA A 24 -2.59 5.45 -20.74
N ARG A 25 -3.61 5.46 -19.87
CA ARG A 25 -4.90 6.15 -20.10
C ARG A 25 -4.71 7.67 -20.24
N GLU A 26 -3.96 8.29 -19.33
CA GLU A 26 -3.64 9.72 -19.38
C GLU A 26 -2.82 10.10 -20.63
N LEU A 27 -1.87 9.25 -21.01
CA LEU A 27 -1.03 9.41 -22.19
C LEU A 27 -1.76 9.08 -23.50
N LYS A 28 -2.99 8.55 -23.43
CA LYS A 28 -3.77 8.07 -24.58
C LYS A 28 -2.99 7.07 -25.44
N ILE A 29 -2.31 6.12 -24.78
CA ILE A 29 -1.57 5.03 -25.43
C ILE A 29 -2.04 3.67 -24.90
N PRO A 30 -1.89 2.59 -25.68
CA PRO A 30 -2.13 1.24 -25.16
C PRO A 30 -1.18 0.93 -23.98
N VAL A 31 -1.68 0.25 -22.95
CA VAL A 31 -0.87 -0.16 -21.78
C VAL A 31 0.35 -0.98 -22.21
N GLN A 32 0.20 -1.83 -23.24
CA GLN A 32 1.30 -2.61 -23.78
C GLN A 32 2.40 -1.74 -24.38
N LYS A 33 2.06 -0.59 -24.97
CA LYS A 33 3.04 0.36 -25.51
C LYS A 33 3.88 0.99 -24.40
N LEU A 34 3.27 1.33 -23.26
CA LEU A 34 3.99 1.82 -22.09
C LEU A 34 4.88 0.72 -21.46
N ARG A 35 4.38 -0.51 -21.35
CA ARG A 35 5.16 -1.67 -20.86
C ARG A 35 6.36 -1.94 -21.76
N ASN A 36 6.17 -1.95 -23.07
CA ASN A 36 7.25 -2.13 -24.03
C ASN A 36 8.30 -1.03 -23.90
N TRP A 37 7.90 0.22 -23.65
CA TRP A 37 8.83 1.32 -23.42
C TRP A 37 9.64 1.16 -22.13
N LEU A 38 9.03 0.71 -21.03
CA LEU A 38 9.76 0.47 -19.77
C LEU A 38 10.91 -0.55 -19.95
N ILE A 39 10.78 -1.49 -20.88
CA ILE A 39 11.80 -2.52 -21.16
C ILE A 39 12.70 -2.23 -22.38
N GLY A 40 12.60 -1.05 -23.01
CA GLY A 40 13.50 -0.69 -24.12
C GLY A 40 12.83 -0.14 -25.37
N GLY A 41 11.52 -0.33 -25.52
CA GLY A 41 10.75 0.12 -26.67
C GLY A 41 10.66 1.66 -26.81
N PRO A 42 10.22 2.17 -27.97
CA PRO A 42 10.14 3.61 -28.24
C PRO A 42 8.80 4.23 -27.83
N LEU A 43 8.85 5.47 -27.33
CA LEU A 43 7.72 6.40 -27.25
C LEU A 43 8.02 7.62 -28.14
N THR A 44 6.99 8.37 -28.52
CA THR A 44 7.21 9.65 -29.22
C THR A 44 7.69 10.71 -28.22
N LYS A 45 8.43 11.73 -28.71
CA LYS A 45 8.89 12.84 -27.85
C LYS A 45 7.74 13.56 -27.11
N ALA A 46 6.57 13.65 -27.74
CA ALA A 46 5.38 14.22 -27.10
C ALA A 46 4.84 13.34 -25.96
N GLN A 47 4.86 12.01 -26.14
CA GLN A 47 4.47 11.05 -25.10
C GLN A 47 5.46 11.06 -23.94
N GLU A 48 6.75 11.11 -24.22
CA GLU A 48 7.81 11.21 -23.20
C GLU A 48 7.69 12.51 -22.40
N SER A 49 7.53 13.65 -23.07
CA SER A 49 7.36 14.95 -22.41
C SER A 49 6.15 14.97 -21.46
N LYS A 50 5.02 14.42 -21.91
CA LYS A 50 3.81 14.32 -21.10
C LYS A 50 3.98 13.37 -19.91
N LEU A 51 4.67 12.24 -20.11
CA LEU A 51 5.03 11.28 -19.07
C LEU A 51 5.90 11.91 -17.98
N TYR A 52 6.95 12.64 -18.39
CA TYR A 52 7.86 13.30 -17.46
C TYR A 52 7.18 14.41 -16.67
N THR A 53 6.36 15.23 -17.33
CA THR A 53 5.58 16.29 -16.69
C THR A 53 4.69 15.69 -15.60
N ARG A 54 4.03 14.56 -15.89
CA ARG A 54 3.15 13.88 -14.94
C ARG A 54 3.88 13.31 -13.72
N LEU A 55 5.09 12.83 -13.94
CA LEU A 55 5.95 12.27 -12.90
C LEU A 55 6.80 13.34 -12.18
N GLY A 56 6.65 14.61 -12.53
CA GLY A 56 7.38 15.72 -11.93
C GLY A 56 8.86 15.80 -12.32
N PHE A 57 9.27 15.15 -13.42
CA PHE A 57 10.61 15.29 -13.97
C PHE A 57 10.69 16.57 -14.80
N GLN A 58 11.70 17.41 -14.53
CA GLN A 58 12.02 18.53 -15.42
C GLN A 58 12.68 17.99 -16.68
N VAL A 59 12.02 18.20 -17.83
CA VAL A 59 12.58 17.86 -19.13
C VAL A 59 13.41 19.05 -19.60
N GLU A 60 14.73 18.96 -19.55
CA GLU A 60 15.58 19.95 -20.21
C GLU A 60 15.37 19.85 -21.72
N VAL A 61 14.61 20.78 -22.28
CA VAL A 61 14.56 20.98 -23.73
C VAL A 61 15.87 21.66 -24.12
N LYS A 62 16.81 20.92 -24.73
CA LYS A 62 17.98 21.52 -25.38
C LYS A 62 17.48 22.50 -26.45
N GLY A 63 17.55 23.81 -26.17
CA GLY A 63 17.33 24.85 -27.18
C GLY A 63 16.58 26.11 -26.75
N THR A 64 16.03 26.20 -25.55
CA THR A 64 15.46 27.46 -25.04
C THR A 64 15.95 27.70 -23.62
N CYS A 65 16.39 28.94 -23.35
CA CYS A 65 17.10 29.35 -22.15
C CYS A 65 16.50 28.77 -20.85
N ASN A 66 17.23 27.82 -20.27
CA ASN A 66 16.97 27.22 -18.97
C ASN A 66 17.83 27.91 -17.90
N TRP A 67 17.35 27.88 -16.65
CA TRP A 67 17.93 28.26 -15.36
C TRP A 67 19.47 28.22 -15.21
N LEU A 68 20.20 27.43 -15.99
CA LEU A 68 21.65 27.38 -15.92
C LEU A 68 22.39 28.62 -16.47
N THR A 69 21.75 29.52 -17.24
CA THR A 69 22.37 30.81 -17.59
C THR A 69 22.36 31.84 -16.45
N LEU A 70 21.80 31.51 -15.27
CA LEU A 70 21.81 32.39 -14.09
C LEU A 70 23.08 32.28 -13.23
N THR A 71 24.01 31.36 -13.52
CA THR A 71 25.26 31.24 -12.74
C THR A 71 26.44 32.01 -13.32
N LYS A 72 26.27 32.70 -14.46
CA LYS A 72 27.28 33.60 -15.02
C LYS A 72 26.67 34.96 -15.41
N GLY A 73 26.39 35.78 -14.41
CA GLY A 73 26.45 37.25 -14.54
C GLY A 73 25.51 37.93 -15.55
N ALA A 74 24.25 37.50 -15.70
CA ALA A 74 23.25 38.30 -16.41
C ALA A 74 22.70 39.39 -15.47
N LYS A 75 23.02 40.66 -15.76
CA LYS A 75 22.42 41.84 -15.11
C LYS A 75 20.91 41.84 -15.43
N GLY A 76 20.06 41.82 -14.40
CA GLY A 76 18.67 42.28 -14.53
C GLY A 76 17.52 41.35 -14.14
N CYS A 77 17.67 40.40 -13.21
CA CYS A 77 16.51 39.65 -12.69
C CYS A 77 16.40 39.80 -11.17
N THR A 78 15.35 40.48 -10.70
CA THR A 78 15.10 40.73 -9.27
C THR A 78 14.65 39.45 -8.57
N LYS A 79 15.18 39.25 -7.37
CA LYS A 79 15.25 37.97 -6.62
C LYS A 79 13.93 37.51 -5.97
N ASN A 80 12.79 38.11 -6.28
CA ASN A 80 11.54 37.87 -5.58
C ASN A 80 10.50 37.23 -6.49
N GLN A 81 10.56 35.89 -6.59
CA GLN A 81 9.43 34.97 -6.79
C GLN A 81 10.00 33.68 -7.39
N LEU A 82 10.06 32.61 -6.59
CA LEU A 82 10.01 31.19 -6.98
C LEU A 82 10.51 30.34 -5.79
N GLN A 83 9.67 30.25 -4.77
CA GLN A 83 9.70 29.14 -3.82
C GLN A 83 8.33 28.46 -3.88
N ALA A 84 8.10 27.66 -4.92
CA ALA A 84 7.15 26.56 -4.78
C ALA A 84 7.93 25.43 -4.13
N ALA A 85 7.76 25.26 -2.82
CA ALA A 85 8.33 24.13 -2.10
C ALA A 85 7.86 22.82 -2.77
N PRO A 86 8.73 21.81 -2.93
CA PRO A 86 8.28 20.48 -3.34
C PRO A 86 7.16 20.02 -2.38
N PRO A 87 6.18 19.23 -2.83
CA PRO A 87 5.21 18.64 -1.90
C PRO A 87 6.00 17.97 -0.79
N SER A 88 5.76 18.38 0.45
CA SER A 88 6.40 17.82 1.62
C SER A 88 6.35 16.30 1.51
N ALA A 89 7.49 15.64 1.73
CA ALA A 89 7.53 14.18 1.81
C ALA A 89 6.37 13.72 2.71
N PRO A 90 5.64 12.64 2.36
CA PRO A 90 4.59 12.14 3.24
C PRO A 90 5.22 11.94 4.61
N SER A 91 4.63 12.57 5.63
CA SER A 91 5.10 12.45 7.00
C SER A 91 5.29 10.95 7.29
N PRO A 92 6.39 10.56 7.97
CA PRO A 92 6.55 9.17 8.36
C PRO A 92 5.27 8.75 9.08
N ILE A 93 4.59 7.72 8.57
CA ILE A 93 3.38 7.19 9.19
C ILE A 93 3.79 6.82 10.61
N THR A 94 3.34 7.60 11.59
CA THR A 94 3.58 7.30 12.99
C THR A 94 2.98 5.93 13.25
N LYS A 95 3.81 4.99 13.70
CA LYS A 95 3.33 3.66 14.05
C LYS A 95 2.30 3.83 15.17
N ASP A 96 1.04 3.52 14.88
CA ASP A 96 -0.02 3.65 15.86
C ASP A 96 0.31 2.82 17.11
N GLN A 97 0.16 3.44 18.29
CA GLN A 97 0.21 2.73 19.56
C GLN A 97 -0.94 1.69 19.55
N PRO A 98 -0.63 0.39 19.68
CA PRO A 98 -1.66 -0.63 19.56
C PRO A 98 -2.62 -0.55 20.75
N TYR A 99 -3.90 -0.36 20.46
CA TYR A 99 -4.96 -0.42 21.46
C TYR A 99 -5.00 -1.78 22.15
N ARG A 100 -5.18 -1.78 23.49
CA ARG A 100 -5.26 -2.98 24.34
C ARG A 100 -6.49 -2.97 25.23
N SER A 101 -7.22 -4.08 25.26
CA SER A 101 -8.41 -4.26 26.09
C SER A 101 -8.68 -5.74 26.36
N LYS A 102 -8.46 -6.16 27.62
CA LYS A 102 -8.82 -7.52 28.07
C LYS A 102 -10.31 -7.81 27.88
N LYS A 103 -11.16 -6.80 28.10
CA LYS A 103 -12.62 -6.90 27.90
C LYS A 103 -12.93 -7.27 26.45
N THR A 104 -12.33 -6.57 25.49
CA THR A 104 -12.55 -6.81 24.06
C THR A 104 -12.05 -8.19 23.62
N LEU A 105 -10.97 -8.67 24.20
CA LEU A 105 -10.43 -10.02 23.91
C LEU A 105 -11.31 -11.13 24.49
N GLY A 106 -11.83 -10.94 25.71
CA GLY A 106 -12.71 -11.88 26.39
C GLY A 106 -14.06 -12.09 25.71
N LEU A 107 -14.49 -11.15 24.86
CA LEU A 107 -15.71 -11.29 24.05
C LEU A 107 -15.68 -12.45 23.06
N ALA A 108 -14.51 -13.06 22.79
CA ALA A 108 -14.44 -14.26 21.94
C ALA A 108 -15.02 -15.51 22.63
N GLN A 109 -15.08 -15.51 23.96
CA GLN A 109 -15.64 -16.63 24.71
C GLN A 109 -17.10 -16.83 24.34
N ASP A 110 -17.48 -18.08 24.13
CA ASP A 110 -18.81 -18.52 23.72
C ASP A 110 -19.30 -17.93 22.38
N GLN A 111 -18.43 -17.34 21.56
CA GLN A 111 -18.78 -16.92 20.20
C GLN A 111 -18.53 -18.02 19.17
N ALA A 112 -19.25 -17.93 18.04
CA ALA A 112 -18.94 -18.71 16.86
C ALA A 112 -17.75 -18.12 16.08
N CYS A 113 -16.97 -18.98 15.42
CA CYS A 113 -15.91 -18.56 14.50
C CYS A 113 -16.51 -17.73 13.35
N VAL A 114 -16.05 -16.50 13.13
CA VAL A 114 -16.61 -15.60 12.08
C VAL A 114 -16.31 -16.06 10.65
N ARG A 115 -15.38 -17.01 10.51
CA ARG A 115 -14.97 -17.60 9.23
C ARG A 115 -15.78 -18.84 8.89
N CYS A 116 -15.84 -19.82 9.78
CA CYS A 116 -16.45 -21.13 9.50
C CYS A 116 -17.74 -21.42 10.29
N GLY A 117 -18.14 -20.53 11.21
CA GLY A 117 -19.34 -20.69 12.03
C GLY A 117 -19.21 -21.68 13.20
N LYS A 118 -18.08 -22.37 13.35
CA LYS A 118 -17.89 -23.37 14.40
C LYS A 118 -17.88 -22.75 15.79
N GLN A 119 -18.60 -23.36 16.74
CA GLN A 119 -18.65 -22.99 18.16
C GLN A 119 -18.30 -24.22 19.01
N ASP A 120 -17.02 -24.59 19.02
CA ASP A 120 -16.51 -25.81 19.67
C ASP A 120 -15.73 -25.51 20.96
N GLY A 121 -15.91 -24.31 21.53
CA GLY A 121 -15.15 -23.85 22.69
C GLY A 121 -13.69 -23.48 22.40
N THR A 122 -13.22 -23.59 21.15
CA THR A 122 -11.84 -23.24 20.76
C THR A 122 -11.70 -21.83 20.17
N VAL A 123 -12.79 -21.06 20.14
CA VAL A 123 -12.82 -19.73 19.53
C VAL A 123 -12.08 -18.72 20.42
N VAL A 124 -11.14 -18.00 19.81
CA VAL A 124 -10.30 -17.00 20.49
C VAL A 124 -10.25 -15.70 19.69
N SER A 125 -9.87 -14.60 20.36
CA SER A 125 -9.49 -13.35 19.68
C SER A 125 -8.12 -13.50 19.03
N ALA A 126 -8.07 -14.00 17.81
CA ALA A 126 -6.86 -14.19 17.01
C ALA A 126 -6.37 -12.84 16.46
N HIS A 127 -5.16 -12.42 16.82
CA HIS A 127 -4.57 -11.16 16.37
C HIS A 127 -4.16 -11.22 14.90
N TYR A 128 -4.35 -10.11 14.19
CA TYR A 128 -3.97 -9.98 12.80
C TYR A 128 -2.48 -10.28 12.58
N THR A 129 -2.21 -11.30 11.76
CA THR A 129 -0.84 -11.69 11.38
C THR A 129 -0.53 -11.49 9.91
N GLY A 130 -1.44 -10.92 9.09
CA GLY A 130 -1.26 -10.75 7.64
C GLY A 130 -0.21 -9.70 7.19
N PRO A 131 -0.01 -9.49 5.88
CA PRO A 131 1.09 -8.67 5.34
C PRO A 131 1.12 -7.22 5.86
N GLY A 132 -0.05 -6.61 6.07
CA GLY A 132 -0.19 -5.28 6.67
C GLY A 132 -0.09 -5.20 8.19
N GLN A 133 0.27 -6.27 8.92
CA GLN A 133 0.24 -6.32 10.39
C GLN A 133 1.02 -5.21 11.09
N ASN A 134 2.07 -4.68 10.47
CA ASN A 134 2.84 -3.55 11.01
C ASN A 134 1.99 -2.27 11.14
N ARG A 135 1.02 -2.06 10.23
CA ARG A 135 0.05 -0.95 10.28
C ARG A 135 -0.97 -1.12 11.40
N ALA A 136 -1.23 -2.37 11.79
CA ALA A 136 -2.06 -2.70 12.95
C ALA A 136 -1.30 -2.64 14.29
N GLY A 137 -0.10 -2.05 14.33
CA GLY A 137 0.70 -1.88 15.54
C GLY A 137 1.52 -3.12 15.96
N LYS A 138 1.66 -4.14 15.10
CA LYS A 138 2.55 -5.29 15.35
C LYS A 138 4.00 -4.83 15.47
N ALA A 139 4.76 -5.42 16.40
CA ALA A 139 6.22 -5.27 16.49
C ALA A 139 6.91 -6.60 16.83
N MET A 140 8.24 -6.59 16.93
CA MET A 140 8.97 -7.72 17.50
C MET A 140 8.51 -7.96 18.94
N GLY A 141 8.11 -9.19 19.27
CA GLY A 141 7.55 -9.55 20.58
C GLY A 141 6.17 -8.97 20.91
N GLN A 142 5.58 -8.14 20.04
CA GLN A 142 4.30 -7.48 20.28
C GLN A 142 3.28 -7.89 19.23
N LYS A 143 2.10 -8.39 19.64
CA LYS A 143 0.99 -8.73 18.74
C LYS A 143 0.37 -7.46 18.11
N ALA A 144 -0.40 -7.58 17.03
CA ALA A 144 -1.21 -6.45 16.53
C ALA A 144 -2.18 -5.94 17.61
N GLY A 145 -2.72 -4.73 17.47
CA GLY A 145 -3.69 -4.16 18.42
C GLY A 145 -4.97 -5.00 18.55
N ASP A 146 -5.67 -4.90 19.68
CA ASP A 146 -6.83 -5.75 20.01
C ASP A 146 -8.09 -5.42 19.17
N LEU A 147 -8.10 -4.29 18.46
CA LEU A 147 -9.11 -3.99 17.44
C LEU A 147 -8.86 -4.77 16.15
N PHE A 148 -7.61 -5.15 15.88
CA PHE A 148 -7.21 -5.97 14.76
C PHE A 148 -7.15 -7.44 15.17
N SER A 149 -8.25 -7.95 15.74
CA SER A 149 -8.40 -9.36 16.10
C SER A 149 -9.69 -9.92 15.51
N ALA A 150 -9.68 -11.17 15.05
CA ALA A 150 -10.85 -11.89 14.61
C ALA A 150 -11.23 -13.02 15.59
N PHE A 151 -12.51 -13.32 15.76
CA PHE A 151 -12.96 -14.49 16.52
C PHE A 151 -12.83 -15.76 15.67
N LEU A 152 -11.76 -16.51 15.87
CA LEU A 152 -11.42 -17.69 15.06
C LEU A 152 -11.30 -18.93 15.95
N CYS A 153 -11.82 -20.06 15.46
CA CYS A 153 -11.55 -21.37 16.07
C CYS A 153 -10.08 -21.77 15.88
N SER A 154 -9.61 -22.73 16.67
CA SER A 154 -8.22 -23.22 16.62
C SER A 154 -7.73 -23.59 15.22
N ILE A 155 -8.58 -24.23 14.41
CA ILE A 155 -8.26 -24.65 13.02
C ILE A 155 -8.06 -23.44 12.12
N CYS A 156 -9.07 -22.56 12.02
CA CYS A 156 -9.01 -21.36 11.18
C CYS A 156 -7.91 -20.40 11.61
N HIS A 157 -7.64 -20.32 12.92
CA HIS A 157 -6.55 -19.53 13.47
C HIS A 157 -5.18 -20.08 13.01
N ALA A 158 -4.97 -21.39 13.12
CA ALA A 158 -3.73 -22.02 12.67
C ALA A 158 -3.50 -21.86 11.16
N GLU A 159 -4.53 -22.04 10.34
CA GLU A 159 -4.47 -21.81 8.89
C GLU A 159 -4.00 -20.40 8.56
N LYS A 160 -4.52 -19.41 9.29
CA LYS A 160 -4.22 -17.99 9.10
C LYS A 160 -2.81 -17.61 9.57
N ASP A 161 -2.36 -18.13 10.70
CA ASP A 161 -1.05 -17.82 11.27
C ASP A 161 0.09 -18.44 10.47
N GLN A 162 -0.11 -19.65 9.96
CA GLN A 162 0.91 -20.39 9.24
C GLN A 162 0.94 -20.04 7.75
N TYR A 163 0.03 -19.18 7.27
CA TYR A 163 -0.11 -18.83 5.86
C TYR A 163 -0.16 -20.09 4.96
N LEU A 164 -0.74 -21.17 5.46
CA LEU A 164 -0.66 -22.46 4.79
C LEU A 164 -1.39 -22.40 3.45
N THR A 165 -0.63 -22.38 2.37
CA THR A 165 -1.11 -22.83 1.07
C THR A 165 -0.37 -24.11 0.70
N THR A 166 -1.03 -24.95 -0.09
CA THR A 166 -0.49 -26.22 -0.59
C THR A 166 0.74 -26.07 -1.51
N LYS A 167 1.30 -24.86 -1.70
CA LYS A 167 2.23 -24.55 -2.81
C LYS A 167 3.54 -23.82 -2.45
N GLY A 168 3.88 -23.64 -1.17
CA GLY A 168 5.15 -23.00 -0.77
C GLY A 168 5.06 -21.47 -0.64
N LEU A 169 5.97 -20.72 -1.30
CA LEU A 169 6.02 -19.25 -1.23
C LEU A 169 4.76 -18.63 -1.86
N LEU A 170 4.00 -17.88 -1.07
CA LEU A 170 2.83 -17.12 -1.55
C LEU A 170 3.21 -16.13 -2.66
N THR A 171 2.45 -16.15 -3.74
CA THR A 171 2.44 -15.08 -4.74
C THR A 171 1.88 -13.79 -4.14
N ASP A 172 2.17 -12.64 -4.76
CA ASP A 172 1.64 -11.35 -4.30
C ASP A 172 0.10 -11.34 -4.32
N GLN A 173 -0.52 -12.00 -5.29
CA GLN A 173 -1.97 -12.12 -5.37
C GLN A 173 -2.55 -12.92 -4.20
N GLU A 174 -1.93 -14.04 -3.83
CA GLU A 174 -2.38 -14.85 -2.69
C GLU A 174 -2.16 -14.11 -1.36
N ARG A 175 -1.08 -13.34 -1.21
CA ARG A 175 -0.87 -12.48 -0.03
C ARG A 175 -1.97 -11.44 0.10
N LEU A 176 -2.31 -10.77 -1.00
CA LEU A 176 -3.40 -9.79 -1.02
C LEU A 176 -4.75 -10.43 -0.69
N GLN A 177 -5.02 -11.63 -1.22
CA GLN A 177 -6.23 -12.36 -0.88
C GLN A 177 -6.27 -12.71 0.61
N LEU A 178 -5.17 -13.19 1.18
CA LEU A 178 -5.08 -13.50 2.61
C LEU A 178 -5.24 -12.27 3.49
N GLU A 179 -4.67 -11.13 3.09
CA GLU A 179 -4.88 -9.82 3.73
C GLU A 179 -6.37 -9.45 3.72
N ASN A 180 -7.01 -9.47 2.54
CA ASN A 180 -8.42 -9.12 2.40
C ASN A 180 -9.33 -10.01 3.25
N GLU A 181 -9.07 -11.32 3.26
CA GLU A 181 -9.79 -12.26 4.11
C GLU A 181 -9.63 -11.97 5.60
N TRP A 182 -8.40 -11.67 6.05
CA TRP A 182 -8.15 -11.27 7.44
C TRP A 182 -8.94 -10.01 7.81
N LEU A 183 -8.91 -8.99 6.94
CA LEU A 183 -9.62 -7.74 7.16
C LEU A 183 -11.14 -7.97 7.22
N TRP A 184 -11.66 -8.87 6.39
CA TRP A 184 -13.09 -9.22 6.44
C TRP A 184 -13.48 -9.91 7.75
N ASP A 185 -12.69 -10.88 8.20
CA ASP A 185 -12.94 -11.59 9.45
C ASP A 185 -12.83 -10.64 10.67
N ILE A 186 -11.89 -9.69 10.63
CA ILE A 186 -11.79 -8.61 11.63
C ILE A 186 -13.04 -7.74 11.61
N LEU A 187 -13.54 -7.32 10.43
CA LEU A 187 -14.73 -6.46 10.37
C LEU A 187 -15.97 -7.17 10.92
N LYS A 188 -16.21 -8.43 10.55
CA LYS A 188 -17.31 -9.24 11.14
C LYS A 188 -17.20 -9.29 12.65
N THR A 189 -15.99 -9.46 13.17
CA THR A 189 -15.73 -9.48 14.62
C THR A 189 -16.03 -8.12 15.25
N LEU A 190 -15.65 -7.01 14.62
CA LEU A 190 -15.97 -5.67 15.09
C LEU A 190 -17.48 -5.42 15.10
N GLU A 191 -18.21 -5.90 14.10
CA GLU A 191 -19.67 -5.83 14.04
C GLU A 191 -20.31 -6.61 15.20
N LEU A 192 -19.84 -7.83 15.49
CA LEU A 192 -20.29 -8.63 16.64
C LEU A 192 -20.00 -7.92 17.97
N LYS A 193 -18.79 -7.35 18.12
CA LYS A 193 -18.40 -6.58 19.30
C LYS A 193 -19.30 -5.35 19.48
N ALA A 194 -19.62 -4.63 18.40
CA ALA A 194 -20.50 -3.47 18.43
C ALA A 194 -21.95 -3.84 18.81
N LYS A 195 -22.41 -5.02 18.41
CA LYS A 195 -23.73 -5.57 18.78
C LYS A 195 -23.80 -6.11 20.23
N GLY A 196 -22.71 -6.02 21.00
CA GLY A 196 -22.68 -6.40 22.42
C GLY A 196 -22.10 -7.79 22.70
N GLY A 197 -21.68 -8.54 21.67
CA GLY A 197 -21.24 -9.93 21.79
C GLY A 197 -22.42 -10.85 22.10
N HIS A 198 -22.54 -11.96 21.35
CA HIS A 198 -23.73 -12.82 21.21
C HIS A 198 -24.72 -12.34 20.16
N VAL A 199 -24.44 -12.68 18.91
CA VAL A 199 -25.52 -12.95 17.95
C VAL A 199 -25.65 -14.47 17.96
N GLY A 200 -26.67 -14.99 18.65
CA GLY A 200 -27.08 -16.37 18.45
C GLY A 200 -27.45 -16.52 16.98
N LEU A 201 -26.68 -17.33 16.25
CA LEU A 201 -27.02 -17.79 14.91
C LEU A 201 -27.86 -19.06 15.03
#